data_AF-A0A497KIW7-F1
#
_entry.id   AF-A0A497KIW7-F1
#
_cell.length_a   1.000
_cell.length_b   1.000
_cell.length_c   1.000
_cell.angle_alpha   90.00
_cell.angle_beta   90.00
_cell.angle_gamma   90.00
#
_symmetry.space_group_name_H-M   'P 1'
#
loop_
_entity.id
_entity.type
_entity.pdbx_description
1 polymer ?
#
loop_
_entity_poly.entity_id
_entity_poly.type
_entity_poly.pdbx_seq_one_letter_code
_entity_poly.pdbx_strand_id
1 'polypeptide(L)' 'MKYKVHRFEIRMSRDQQALEDFLNQLPGEVISIIPNVQSHITILGMGARVSFLYIVEKTATG' A
#
# COMPACT_ATOMS: atom_id res chain seq x y z
N MET A 1 3.00 -19.94 10.95
CA MET A 1 2.92 -18.51 10.60
C MET A 1 2.67 -18.39 9.12
N LYS A 2 1.70 -17.58 8.71
CA LYS A 2 1.38 -17.34 7.30
C LYS A 2 1.47 -15.85 7.02
N TYR A 3 1.86 -15.48 5.81
CA TYR A 3 1.88 -14.10 5.36
C TYR A 3 0.77 -13.90 4.33
N LYS A 4 0.08 -12.77 4.42
CA LYS A 4 -0.85 -12.31 3.40
C LYS A 4 -0.30 -11.02 2.82
N VAL A 5 -0.32 -10.90 1.49
CA VAL A 5 0.11 -9.70 0.78
C VAL A 5 -1.11 -9.08 0.15
N HIS A 6 -1.41 -7.85 0.56
CA HIS A 6 -2.54 -7.08 0.06
C HIS A 6 -2.05 -6.04 -0.92
N ARG A 7 -2.76 -5.87 -2.04
CA ARG A 7 -2.54 -4.74 -2.94
C ARG A 7 -3.56 -3.65 -2.63
N PHE A 8 -3.08 -2.48 -2.27
CA PHE A 8 -3.90 -1.32 -1.94
C PHE A 8 -3.65 -0.20 -2.95
N GLU A 9 -4.60 0.03 -3.85
CA GLU A 9 -4.57 1.15 -4.79
C GLU A 9 -4.67 2.47 -4.03
N ILE A 10 -3.80 3.45 -4.31
CA ILE A 10 -3.74 4.67 -3.51
C ILE A 10 -3.31 5.89 -4.32
N ARG A 11 -3.97 7.02 -4.05
CA ARG A 11 -3.48 8.36 -4.36
C ARG A 11 -2.92 8.97 -3.08
N MET A 12 -1.60 8.96 -2.95
CA MET A 12 -0.87 9.39 -1.75
C MET A 12 -1.28 10.77 -1.21
N SER A 13 -1.73 11.69 -2.07
CA SER A 13 -2.12 13.05 -1.68
C SER A 13 -3.53 13.19 -1.13
N ARG A 14 -4.37 12.14 -1.19
CA ARG A 14 -5.79 12.23 -0.81
C ARG A 14 -6.31 11.04 -0.01
N ASP A 15 -5.68 9.89 -0.15
CA ASP A 15 -6.24 8.63 0.34
C ASP A 15 -5.64 8.20 1.70
N GLN A 16 -5.14 9.16 2.48
CA GLN A 16 -4.55 8.87 3.80
C GLN A 16 -5.57 8.20 4.74
N GLN A 17 -6.80 8.71 4.82
CA GLN A 17 -7.85 8.12 5.66
C GLN A 17 -8.23 6.71 5.19
N ALA A 18 -8.33 6.50 3.87
CA ALA A 18 -8.66 5.17 3.33
C ALA A 18 -7.57 4.14 3.65
N LEU A 19 -6.30 4.53 3.64
CA LEU A 19 -5.19 3.68 4.06
C LEU A 19 -5.27 3.37 5.57
N GLU A 20 -5.55 4.37 6.40
CA GLU A 20 -5.73 4.20 7.85
C GLU A 20 -6.87 3.21 8.15
N ASP A 21 -8.03 3.39 7.52
CA ASP A 21 -9.19 2.51 7.70
C ASP A 21 -8.87 1.08 7.26
N PHE A 22 -8.15 0.90 6.15
CA PHE A 22 -7.70 -0.41 5.69
C PHE A 22 -6.79 -1.09 6.71
N LEU A 23 -5.79 -0.37 7.22
CA LEU A 23 -4.83 -0.92 8.20
C LEU A 23 -5.53 -1.34 9.50
N ASN A 24 -6.49 -0.53 9.97
CA ASN A 24 -7.25 -0.80 11.19
C ASN A 24 -8.22 -2.01 11.06
N GLN A 25 -8.52 -2.45 9.84
CA GLN A 25 -9.37 -3.62 9.59
C GLN A 25 -8.57 -4.93 9.48
N LEU A 26 -7.24 -4.88 9.44
CA LEU A 26 -6.42 -6.08 9.34
C LEU A 26 -6.42 -6.87 10.65
N PRO A 27 -6.73 -8.18 10.63
CA PRO A 27 -6.74 -9.00 11.85
C PRO A 27 -5.33 -9.36 12.35
N GLY A 28 -4.32 -9.31 11.48
CA GLY A 28 -2.93 -9.62 11.77
C GLY A 28 -2.04 -8.38 11.88
N GLU A 29 -0.78 -8.64 12.20
CA GLU A 29 0.24 -7.60 12.36
C GLU A 29 0.77 -7.14 10.99
N VAL A 30 0.72 -5.84 10.71
CA VAL A 30 1.37 -5.27 9.50
C VAL A 30 2.87 -5.20 9.75
N ILE A 31 3.64 -5.94 8.94
CA ILE A 31 5.10 -6.03 9.10
C ILE A 31 5.87 -5.29 8.01
N SER A 32 5.21 -4.91 6.91
CA SER A 32 5.84 -4.13 5.84
C SER A 32 4.80 -3.45 4.95
N ILE A 33 5.17 -2.29 4.41
CA ILE A 33 4.43 -1.57 3.37
C ILE A 33 5.43 -1.21 2.27
N ILE A 34 5.22 -1.73 1.06
CA ILE A 34 6.13 -1.60 -0.08
C ILE A 34 5.41 -0.80 -1.18
N PRO A 35 5.87 0.43 -1.51
CA PRO A 35 5.26 1.21 -2.56
C PRO A 35 5.67 0.72 -3.94
N ASN A 36 4.71 0.60 -4.87
CA ASN A 36 5.00 0.50 -6.29
C ASN A 36 5.12 1.91 -6.87
N VAL A 37 6.37 2.32 -7.15
CA VAL A 37 6.67 3.60 -7.79
C VAL A 37 6.83 3.39 -9.28
N GLN A 38 6.04 4.11 -10.08
CA GLN A 38 6.15 4.11 -11.53
C GLN A 38 6.57 5.50 -12.00
N SER A 39 7.45 5.53 -13.00
CA SER A 39 7.70 6.76 -13.74
C SER A 39 6.47 7.11 -14.59
N HIS A 40 6.15 8.39 -14.66
CA HIS A 40 5.06 8.88 -15.49
C HIS A 40 5.47 10.19 -16.16
N ILE A 41 5.04 10.38 -17.41
CA ILE A 41 5.31 11.60 -18.16
C ILE A 41 4.32 12.66 -17.72
N THR A 42 4.84 13.82 -17.32
CA THR A 42 4.06 15.01 -16.97
C THR A 42 4.33 16.12 -17.99
N ILE A 43 3.54 17.18 -17.96
CA ILE A 43 3.74 18.36 -18.84
C ILE A 43 5.13 18.99 -18.65
N LEU A 44 5.71 18.88 -17.44
CA LEU A 44 7.01 19.46 -17.08
C LEU A 44 8.18 18.46 -17.16
N GLY A 45 7.97 17.27 -17.73
CA GLY A 45 8.99 16.23 -17.86
C GLY A 45 8.65 14.94 -17.10
N MET A 46 9.66 14.26 -16.56
CA MET A 46 9.49 12.97 -15.89
C MET A 46 9.11 13.15 -14.41
N GLY A 47 7.97 12.56 -14.02
CA GLY A 47 7.54 12.46 -12.62
C GLY A 47 7.59 11.03 -12.11
N ALA A 48 7.52 10.87 -10.79
CA ALA A 48 7.31 9.58 -10.14
C ALA A 48 5.94 9.60 -9.45
N ARG A 49 5.18 8.50 -9.59
CA ARG A 49 3.90 8.33 -8.93
C ARG A 49 3.85 6.97 -8.25
N VAL A 50 3.35 6.94 -7.02
CA VAL A 50 2.93 5.69 -6.39
C VAL A 50 1.56 5.31 -6.95
N SER A 51 1.45 4.12 -7.52
CA SER A 51 0.18 3.58 -8.04
C SER A 51 -0.57 2.80 -6.96
N PHE A 52 0.14 1.90 -6.28
CA PHE A 52 -0.40 1.08 -5.20
C PHE A 52 0.68 0.76 -4.15
N LEU A 53 0.24 0.25 -3.00
CA LEU A 53 1.06 -0.33 -1.96
C LEU A 53 0.88 -1.85 -1.91
N TYR A 54 1.95 -2.60 -1.71
CA TYR A 54 1.85 -3.93 -1.13
C TYR A 54 1.95 -3.82 0.38
N ILE A 55 0.93 -4.31 1.08
CA ILE A 55 0.89 -4.36 2.53
C ILE A 55 1.04 -5.82 2.95
N VAL A 56 2.09 -6.11 3.70
CA VAL A 56 2.40 -7.46 4.17
C VAL A 56 1.88 -7.62 5.59
N GLU A 57 0.91 -8.51 5.74
CA GLU A 57 0.28 -8.87 6.99
C GLU A 57 0.81 -10.24 7.45
N LYS A 58 1.27 -10.31 8.69
CA LYS A 58 1.60 -11.56 9.37
C LYS A 58 0.36 -12.07 10.10
N THR A 59 -0.14 -13.21 9.64
CA THR A 59 -1.31 -13.88 10.20
C THR A 59 -0.90 -15.05 11.09
N ALA A 60 -1.61 -15.22 12.21
CA ALA A 60 -1.51 -16.46 12.98
C ALA A 60 -1.98 -17.63 12.11
N THR A 61 -1.36 -18.79 12.26
CA THR A 61 -1.94 -20.02 11.69
C THR A 61 -3.17 -20.33 12.53
N GLY A 62 -4.36 -20.20 11.95
CA GLY A 62 -5.56 -20.82 12.51
C GLY A 62 -5.41 -22.34 12.55
#